data_AF-A0A4P2QIT7-F1
#
_entry.id   AF-A0A4P2QIT7-F1
#
_cell.length_a   1.000
_cell.length_b   1.000
_cell.length_c   1.000
_cell.angle_alpha   90.00
_cell.angle_beta   90.00
_cell.angle_gamma   90.00
#
_symmetry.space_group_name_H-M   'P 1'
#
loop_
_entity.id
_entity.type
_entity.pdbx_description
1 polymer ?
#
loop_
_entity_poly.entity_id
_entity_poly.type
_entity_poly.pdbx_seq_one_letter_code
_entity_poly.pdbx_strand_id
1 'polypeptide(L)'
;MATEADLLRDVLAAPDADAPRLAYAAWCDDQDDPAVEARGSFIRAQIALLATDEAAEPDRHFRLTCEARDLEEAHRAAWIAALPPEARDPVFDRGFVELVTLDARAFLQHADALLALAPIRHLTIDALGDAAEELFASPRLVGVRSLRLDRVGLTDDDVERLAASPHLAELRWLWIGNNRVTRRGAEALAASRRLPALGYVGFVNNPFDPSEHQGHDQGIIVDRWLPPEGRALEAKFGALRWLHTEARTLLEVVPDRLRMPG
;
A
#
# COMPACT_ATOMS: atom_id res chain seq x y z
N MET A 1 1.28 -34.52 -0.09
CA MET A 1 0.37 -33.36 0.03
C MET A 1 1.24 -32.16 0.35
N ALA A 2 0.97 -30.99 -0.23
CA ALA A 2 1.71 -29.78 0.09
C ALA A 2 1.49 -29.42 1.56
N THR A 3 2.51 -28.95 2.25
CA THR A 3 2.34 -28.42 3.62
C THR A 3 1.86 -26.97 3.57
N GLU A 4 1.28 -26.48 4.65
CA GLU A 4 0.93 -25.06 4.79
C GLU A 4 2.13 -24.15 4.48
N ALA A 5 3.30 -24.50 5.01
CA ALA A 5 4.52 -23.74 4.82
C ALA A 5 4.97 -23.68 3.35
N ASP A 6 4.69 -24.72 2.56
CA ASP A 6 4.98 -24.73 1.13
C ASP A 6 4.01 -23.81 0.37
N LEU A 7 2.71 -23.90 0.67
CA LEU A 7 1.68 -23.07 0.05
C LEU A 7 1.86 -21.58 0.40
N LEU A 8 2.20 -21.28 1.66
CA LEU A 8 2.53 -19.92 2.07
C LEU A 8 3.75 -19.40 1.31
N ARG A 9 4.80 -20.22 1.16
CA ARG A 9 5.99 -19.83 0.39
C ARG A 9 5.65 -19.49 -1.06
N ASP A 10 4.74 -20.23 -1.68
CA ASP A 10 4.28 -19.95 -3.05
C ASP A 10 3.51 -18.62 -3.14
N VAL A 11 2.67 -18.31 -2.14
CA VAL A 11 2.00 -17.00 -2.02
C VAL A 11 3.01 -15.86 -1.87
N LEU A 12 4.01 -16.02 -1.01
CA LEU A 12 5.06 -15.02 -0.78
C LEU A 12 5.95 -14.82 -2.01
N ALA A 13 6.20 -15.87 -2.79
CA ALA A 13 7.01 -15.81 -4.01
C ALA A 13 6.28 -15.13 -5.18
N ALA A 14 4.94 -15.21 -5.21
CA ALA A 14 4.11 -14.60 -6.25
C ALA A 14 2.94 -13.81 -5.64
N PRO A 15 3.21 -12.69 -4.93
CA PRO A 15 2.21 -11.94 -4.18
C PRO A 15 1.18 -11.23 -5.08
N ASP A 16 1.29 -11.26 -6.40
CA ASP A 16 0.23 -10.76 -7.29
C ASP A 16 -0.66 -11.84 -7.84
N ALA A 17 -0.22 -13.10 -7.80
CA ALA A 17 -0.93 -14.19 -8.42
C ALA A 17 -2.04 -14.69 -7.50
N ASP A 18 -3.24 -14.84 -8.06
CA ASP A 18 -4.36 -15.43 -7.34
C ASP A 18 -4.22 -16.96 -7.26
N ALA A 19 -3.53 -17.59 -8.20
CA ALA A 19 -3.35 -19.05 -8.26
C ALA A 19 -2.74 -19.65 -6.97
N PRO A 20 -1.60 -19.14 -6.44
CA PRO A 20 -1.06 -19.62 -5.17
C PRO A 20 -2.00 -19.40 -3.99
N ARG A 21 -2.75 -18.29 -3.97
CA ARG A 21 -3.74 -17.99 -2.92
C ARG A 21 -4.90 -18.96 -2.96
N LEU A 22 -5.41 -19.28 -4.14
CA LEU A 22 -6.47 -20.27 -4.34
C LEU A 22 -6.00 -21.69 -3.98
N ALA A 23 -4.72 -22.01 -4.21
CA ALA A 23 -4.14 -23.27 -3.76
C ALA A 23 -4.05 -23.35 -2.22
N TYR A 24 -3.62 -22.26 -1.56
CA TYR A 24 -3.66 -22.16 -0.10
C TYR A 24 -5.10 -22.29 0.42
N ALA A 25 -6.07 -21.62 -0.21
CA ALA A 25 -7.47 -21.69 0.16
C ALA A 25 -8.07 -23.10 0.02
N ALA A 26 -7.69 -23.84 -1.02
CA ALA A 26 -8.12 -25.23 -1.19
C ALA A 26 -7.57 -26.14 -0.08
N TRP A 27 -6.34 -25.90 0.37
CA TRP A 27 -5.77 -26.64 1.51
C TRP A 27 -6.48 -26.32 2.82
N CYS A 28 -6.88 -25.07 3.04
CA CYS A 28 -7.66 -24.66 4.20
C CYS A 28 -8.96 -25.46 4.36
N ASP A 29 -9.64 -25.78 3.27
CA ASP A 29 -10.92 -26.50 3.27
C ASP A 29 -10.83 -27.90 3.88
N ASP A 30 -9.64 -28.51 3.86
CA ASP A 30 -9.38 -29.84 4.38
C ASP A 30 -8.91 -29.82 5.86
N GLN A 31 -8.90 -28.65 6.52
CA GLN A 31 -8.42 -28.51 7.90
C GLN A 31 -9.57 -28.56 8.91
N ASP A 32 -9.35 -29.25 10.04
CA ASP A 32 -10.34 -29.35 11.13
C ASP A 32 -10.43 -28.08 12.00
N ASP A 33 -9.46 -27.17 11.91
CA ASP A 33 -9.46 -25.91 12.65
C ASP A 33 -10.43 -24.91 12.00
N PRO A 34 -11.49 -24.45 12.69
CA PRO A 34 -12.49 -23.58 12.08
C PRO A 34 -11.95 -22.24 11.57
N ALA A 35 -10.91 -21.70 12.22
CA ALA A 35 -10.29 -20.46 11.74
C ALA A 35 -9.46 -20.72 10.49
N VAL A 36 -8.80 -21.87 10.38
CA VAL A 36 -8.05 -22.23 9.17
C VAL A 36 -9.01 -22.55 8.03
N GLU A 37 -10.06 -23.33 8.25
CA GLU A 37 -11.11 -23.61 7.26
C GLU A 37 -11.75 -22.31 6.73
N ALA A 38 -12.17 -21.42 7.64
CA ALA A 38 -12.76 -20.13 7.28
C ALA A 38 -11.81 -19.24 6.45
N ARG A 39 -10.49 -19.43 6.59
CA ARG A 39 -9.49 -18.68 5.82
C ARG A 39 -9.61 -18.97 4.32
N GLY A 40 -9.92 -20.20 3.93
CA GLY A 40 -10.11 -20.58 2.53
C GLY A 40 -11.28 -19.84 1.87
N SER A 41 -12.43 -19.81 2.57
CA SER A 41 -13.61 -19.06 2.14
C SER A 41 -13.32 -17.56 2.06
N PHE A 42 -12.60 -17.00 3.03
CA PHE A 42 -12.22 -15.59 3.04
C PHE A 42 -11.33 -15.19 1.85
N ILE A 43 -10.31 -16.00 1.54
CA ILE A 43 -9.44 -15.79 0.36
C ILE A 43 -10.29 -15.75 -0.92
N ARG A 44 -11.16 -16.75 -1.11
CA ARG A 44 -12.02 -16.84 -2.30
C ARG A 44 -13.01 -15.69 -2.39
N ALA A 45 -13.61 -15.27 -1.27
CA ALA A 45 -14.55 -14.15 -1.22
C ALA A 45 -13.87 -12.84 -1.65
N GLN A 46 -12.67 -12.53 -1.13
CA GLN A 46 -11.95 -11.32 -1.52
C GLN A 46 -11.45 -11.35 -2.97
N ILE A 47 -10.98 -12.49 -3.48
CA ILE A 47 -10.58 -12.62 -4.90
C ILE A 47 -11.80 -12.45 -5.81
N ALA A 48 -12.93 -13.10 -5.49
CA ALA A 48 -14.15 -12.97 -6.25
C ALA A 48 -14.72 -11.54 -6.21
N LEU A 49 -14.60 -10.86 -5.06
CA LEU A 49 -15.02 -9.47 -4.91
C LEU A 49 -14.26 -8.56 -5.88
N LEU A 50 -12.94 -8.73 -5.98
CA LEU A 50 -12.11 -7.94 -6.90
C LEU A 50 -12.38 -8.22 -8.38
N ALA A 51 -12.82 -9.43 -8.70
CA ALA A 51 -13.22 -9.79 -10.05
C ALA A 51 -14.65 -9.32 -10.40
N THR A 52 -15.41 -8.82 -9.43
CA THR A 52 -16.81 -8.41 -9.62
C THR A 52 -16.88 -6.91 -9.94
N ASP A 53 -17.48 -6.57 -11.08
CA ASP A 53 -17.82 -5.17 -11.39
C ASP A 53 -19.06 -4.77 -10.58
N GLU A 54 -18.88 -3.86 -9.60
CA GLU A 54 -19.95 -3.37 -8.72
C GLU A 54 -21.12 -2.77 -9.49
N ALA A 55 -20.85 -2.05 -10.59
CA ALA A 55 -21.90 -1.41 -11.38
C ALA A 55 -22.71 -2.44 -12.19
N ALA A 56 -22.07 -3.54 -12.61
CA ALA A 56 -22.72 -4.60 -13.36
C ALA A 56 -23.44 -5.62 -12.47
N GLU A 57 -22.87 -5.96 -11.31
CA GLU A 57 -23.35 -7.02 -10.42
C GLU A 57 -23.44 -6.57 -8.94
N PRO A 58 -24.25 -5.55 -8.60
CA PRO A 58 -24.28 -4.93 -7.28
C PRO A 58 -24.65 -5.90 -6.15
N ASP A 59 -25.62 -6.79 -6.38
CA ASP A 59 -26.05 -7.79 -5.38
C ASP A 59 -24.95 -8.81 -5.07
N ARG A 60 -24.17 -9.20 -6.09
CA ARG A 60 -23.04 -10.12 -5.91
C ARG A 60 -21.91 -9.44 -5.17
N HIS A 61 -21.57 -8.21 -5.56
CA HIS A 61 -20.57 -7.38 -4.89
C HIS A 61 -20.93 -7.19 -3.41
N PHE A 62 -22.18 -6.83 -3.11
CA PHE A 62 -22.67 -6.68 -1.74
C PHE A 62 -22.56 -7.98 -0.93
N ARG A 63 -23.00 -9.11 -1.49
CA ARG A 63 -22.91 -10.41 -0.79
C ARG A 63 -21.47 -10.80 -0.48
N LEU A 64 -20.55 -10.67 -1.43
CA LEU A 64 -19.13 -10.98 -1.23
C LEU A 64 -18.48 -10.02 -0.23
N THR A 65 -18.88 -8.75 -0.21
CA THR A 65 -18.45 -7.76 0.80
C THR A 65 -18.89 -8.19 2.19
N CYS A 66 -20.17 -8.54 2.38
CA CYS A 66 -20.68 -9.03 3.66
C CYS A 66 -19.98 -10.32 4.09
N GLU A 67 -19.86 -11.30 3.19
CA GLU A 67 -19.19 -12.57 3.47
C GLU A 67 -17.74 -12.37 3.94
N ALA A 68 -16.95 -11.58 3.19
CA ALA A 68 -15.57 -11.30 3.57
C ALA A 68 -15.48 -10.57 4.92
N ARG A 69 -16.33 -9.57 5.15
CA ARG A 69 -16.37 -8.81 6.41
C ARG A 69 -16.75 -9.72 7.59
N ASP A 70 -17.79 -10.52 7.46
CA ASP A 70 -18.30 -11.35 8.55
C ASP A 70 -17.28 -12.45 8.91
N LEU A 71 -16.59 -13.03 7.92
CA LEU A 71 -15.48 -13.96 8.13
C LEU A 71 -14.28 -13.28 8.83
N GLU A 72 -13.90 -12.08 8.41
CA GLU A 72 -12.85 -11.32 9.07
C GLU A 72 -13.23 -10.99 10.51
N GLU A 73 -14.43 -10.45 10.76
CA GLU A 73 -14.87 -10.11 12.12
C GLU A 73 -14.83 -11.32 13.07
N ALA A 74 -15.25 -12.49 12.59
CA ALA A 74 -15.27 -13.72 13.38
C ALA A 74 -13.87 -14.30 13.66
N HIS A 75 -12.94 -14.23 12.71
CA HIS A 75 -11.68 -15.00 12.76
C HIS A 75 -10.39 -14.17 12.77
N ARG A 76 -10.48 -12.83 12.62
CA ARG A 76 -9.32 -11.93 12.55
C ARG A 76 -8.33 -12.13 13.67
N ALA A 77 -8.81 -12.29 14.92
CA ALA A 77 -7.94 -12.46 16.08
C ALA A 77 -7.01 -13.67 15.94
N ALA A 78 -7.51 -14.79 15.41
CA ALA A 78 -6.71 -15.98 15.16
C ALA A 78 -5.73 -15.75 14.00
N TRP A 79 -6.19 -15.13 12.90
CA TRP A 79 -5.39 -14.92 11.70
C TRP A 79 -4.23 -13.94 11.87
N ILE A 80 -4.31 -13.02 12.82
CA ILE A 80 -3.24 -12.06 13.12
C ILE A 80 -2.42 -12.43 14.36
N ALA A 81 -2.72 -13.54 15.03
CA ALA A 81 -2.11 -13.90 16.32
C ALA A 81 -0.58 -14.04 16.25
N ALA A 82 -0.04 -14.41 15.08
CA ALA A 82 1.39 -14.55 14.85
C ALA A 82 2.10 -13.21 14.54
N LEU A 83 1.36 -12.13 14.28
CA LEU A 83 1.97 -10.83 14.03
C LEU A 83 2.58 -10.27 15.32
N PRO A 84 3.73 -9.57 15.22
CA PRO A 84 4.27 -8.82 16.35
C PRO A 84 3.25 -7.75 16.81
N PRO A 85 3.13 -7.50 18.12
CA PRO A 85 2.15 -6.54 18.65
C PRO A 85 2.36 -5.10 18.14
N GLU A 86 3.58 -4.77 17.71
CA GLU A 86 3.92 -3.49 17.11
C GLU A 86 3.30 -3.29 15.72
N ALA A 87 3.00 -4.38 14.99
CA ALA A 87 2.32 -4.36 13.70
C ALA A 87 0.81 -4.16 13.89
N ARG A 88 0.43 -2.90 14.04
CA ARG A 88 -0.93 -2.44 14.28
C ARG A 88 -1.71 -2.31 12.98
N ASP A 89 -3.03 -2.25 13.15
CA ASP A 89 -4.01 -2.04 12.08
C ASP A 89 -3.77 -2.91 10.82
N PRO A 90 -3.57 -4.24 10.97
CA PRO A 90 -3.40 -5.10 9.81
C PRO A 90 -4.65 -5.07 8.95
N VAL A 91 -4.45 -4.92 7.64
CA VAL A 91 -5.51 -4.99 6.62
C VAL A 91 -5.22 -6.18 5.70
N PHE A 92 -6.26 -6.96 5.44
CA PHE A 92 -6.18 -8.08 4.53
C PHE A 92 -6.41 -7.63 3.09
N ASP A 93 -5.58 -8.14 2.18
CA ASP A 93 -5.85 -8.17 0.75
C ASP A 93 -5.79 -9.61 0.24
N ARG A 94 -6.79 -10.01 -0.55
CA ARG A 94 -6.95 -11.35 -1.14
C ARG A 94 -6.65 -12.49 -0.14
N GLY A 95 -7.11 -12.30 1.09
CA GLY A 95 -7.03 -13.24 2.19
C GLY A 95 -5.68 -13.33 2.89
N PHE A 96 -4.77 -12.36 2.72
CA PHE A 96 -3.52 -12.27 3.47
C PHE A 96 -3.31 -10.86 4.00
N VAL A 97 -2.60 -10.72 5.13
CA VAL A 97 -2.23 -9.37 5.59
C VAL A 97 -1.24 -8.79 4.58
N GLU A 98 -1.60 -7.69 3.94
CA GLU A 98 -0.72 -7.02 2.98
C GLU A 98 -0.32 -5.61 3.45
N LEU A 99 -0.99 -5.11 4.49
CA LEU A 99 -0.78 -3.77 5.04
C LEU A 99 -0.65 -3.84 6.55
N VAL A 100 0.38 -3.17 7.07
CA VAL A 100 0.57 -2.97 8.51
C VAL A 100 1.00 -1.54 8.84
N THR A 101 0.70 -1.11 10.05
CA THR A 101 1.13 0.17 10.63
C THR A 101 2.07 -0.08 11.80
N LEU A 102 3.24 0.55 11.79
CA LEU A 102 4.25 0.42 12.83
C LEU A 102 5.27 1.56 12.74
N ASP A 103 6.06 1.80 13.78
CA ASP A 103 7.16 2.76 13.67
C ASP A 103 8.35 2.16 12.90
N ALA A 104 9.27 3.04 12.48
CA ALA A 104 10.43 2.64 11.68
C ALA A 104 11.37 1.67 12.41
N ARG A 105 11.54 1.82 13.73
CA ARG A 105 12.41 0.95 14.54
C ARG A 105 11.78 -0.44 14.68
N ALA A 106 10.49 -0.51 14.97
CA ALA A 106 9.73 -1.76 15.01
C ALA A 106 9.76 -2.48 13.66
N PHE A 107 9.62 -1.75 12.54
CA PHE A 107 9.75 -2.36 11.22
C PHE A 107 11.12 -2.99 11.02
N LEU A 108 12.20 -2.25 11.31
CA LEU A 108 13.57 -2.76 11.16
C LEU A 108 13.85 -3.98 12.05
N GLN A 109 13.25 -4.04 13.25
CA GLN A 109 13.39 -5.16 14.18
C GLN A 109 12.59 -6.40 13.77
N HIS A 110 11.40 -6.22 13.17
CA HIS A 110 10.46 -7.32 12.94
C HIS A 110 10.20 -7.64 11.46
N ALA A 111 10.80 -6.93 10.51
CA ALA A 111 10.55 -7.10 9.08
C ALA A 111 10.72 -8.55 8.61
N ASP A 112 11.74 -9.26 9.08
CA ASP A 112 12.00 -10.66 8.69
C ASP A 112 10.85 -11.58 9.09
N ALA A 113 10.34 -11.41 10.31
CA ALA A 113 9.21 -12.18 10.82
C ALA A 113 7.93 -11.81 10.06
N LEU A 114 7.67 -10.53 9.84
CA LEU A 114 6.49 -10.05 9.10
C LEU A 114 6.46 -10.60 7.66
N LEU A 115 7.58 -10.50 6.96
CA LEU A 115 7.70 -10.92 5.56
C LEU A 115 7.72 -12.45 5.39
N ALA A 116 7.99 -13.21 6.46
CA ALA A 116 7.85 -14.65 6.48
C ALA A 116 6.41 -15.12 6.74
N LEU A 117 5.57 -14.26 7.34
CA LEU A 117 4.19 -14.59 7.69
C LEU A 117 3.19 -14.17 6.62
N ALA A 118 3.45 -13.08 5.89
CA ALA A 118 2.48 -12.54 4.94
C ALA A 118 3.14 -11.69 3.84
N PRO A 119 2.51 -11.56 2.65
CA PRO A 119 3.00 -10.73 1.56
C PRO A 119 2.75 -9.24 1.86
N ILE A 120 3.48 -8.67 2.82
CA ILE A 120 3.36 -7.25 3.17
C ILE A 120 3.87 -6.38 2.00
N ARG A 121 2.96 -5.65 1.35
CA ARG A 121 3.26 -4.74 0.23
C ARG A 121 2.98 -3.27 0.58
N HIS A 122 2.29 -3.02 1.67
CA HIS A 122 1.79 -1.70 2.04
C HIS A 122 2.21 -1.36 3.47
N LEU A 123 2.93 -0.27 3.64
CA LEU A 123 3.41 0.15 4.95
C LEU A 123 2.84 1.51 5.32
N THR A 124 2.42 1.63 6.57
CA THR A 124 2.29 2.92 7.24
C THR A 124 3.39 2.99 8.29
N ILE A 125 4.31 3.94 8.13
CA ILE A 125 5.29 4.27 9.16
C ILE A 125 4.76 5.50 9.87
N ASP A 126 4.35 5.34 11.14
CA ASP A 126 3.72 6.43 11.91
C ASP A 126 4.68 7.17 12.84
N ALA A 127 5.91 6.68 13.00
CA ALA A 127 7.03 7.42 13.56
C ALA A 127 8.34 7.01 12.86
N LEU A 128 9.10 8.01 12.40
CA LEU A 128 10.38 7.79 11.72
C LEU A 128 11.57 7.81 12.69
N GLY A 129 11.54 8.72 13.67
CA GLY A 129 12.62 8.88 14.65
C GLY A 129 13.97 9.16 14.00
N ASP A 130 15.03 8.57 14.56
CA ASP A 130 16.39 8.61 14.03
C ASP A 130 16.69 7.48 13.02
N ALA A 131 15.67 6.68 12.66
CA ALA A 131 15.81 5.48 11.85
C ALA A 131 15.66 5.73 10.34
N ALA A 132 15.49 6.97 9.89
CA ALA A 132 15.21 7.30 8.49
C ALA A 132 16.26 6.72 7.52
N GLU A 133 17.54 6.89 7.84
CA GLU A 133 18.63 6.41 7.01
C GLU A 133 18.66 4.89 6.90
N GLU A 134 18.54 4.20 8.04
CA GLU A 134 18.50 2.74 8.10
C GLU A 134 17.27 2.18 7.39
N LEU A 135 16.11 2.81 7.57
CA LEU A 135 14.85 2.42 6.93
C LEU A 135 14.98 2.47 5.40
N PHE A 136 15.35 3.62 4.83
CA PHE A 136 15.40 3.78 3.38
C PHE A 136 16.56 3.04 2.71
N ALA A 137 17.60 2.66 3.47
CA ALA A 137 18.65 1.75 3.02
C ALA A 137 18.28 0.26 3.16
N SER A 138 17.15 -0.08 3.79
CA SER A 138 16.82 -1.46 4.15
C SER A 138 16.38 -2.28 2.94
N PRO A 139 16.96 -3.48 2.69
CA PRO A 139 16.49 -4.41 1.68
C PRO A 139 15.10 -4.98 1.99
N ARG A 140 14.59 -4.77 3.20
CA ARG A 140 13.25 -5.18 3.60
C ARG A 140 12.13 -4.34 2.97
N LEU A 141 12.48 -3.23 2.32
CA LEU A 141 11.56 -2.45 1.51
C LEU A 141 11.37 -3.02 0.09
N VAL A 142 12.12 -4.07 -0.30
CA VAL A 142 11.94 -4.72 -1.61
C VAL A 142 10.50 -5.20 -1.77
N GLY A 143 9.87 -4.69 -2.82
CA GLY A 143 8.48 -5.01 -3.15
C GLY A 143 7.42 -4.16 -2.44
N VAL A 144 7.81 -3.24 -1.55
CA VAL A 144 6.83 -2.28 -1.00
C VAL A 144 6.27 -1.43 -2.15
N ARG A 145 4.94 -1.40 -2.26
CA ARG A 145 4.18 -0.70 -3.31
C ARG A 145 3.52 0.57 -2.84
N SER A 146 3.17 0.61 -1.56
CA SER A 146 2.69 1.86 -0.97
C SER A 146 3.38 2.14 0.35
N LEU A 147 3.79 3.39 0.52
CA LEU A 147 4.37 3.87 1.76
C LEU A 147 3.64 5.13 2.21
N ARG A 148 3.11 5.09 3.44
CA ARG A 148 2.54 6.26 4.11
C ARG A 148 3.47 6.71 5.24
N LEU A 149 3.87 7.97 5.19
CA LEU A 149 4.74 8.69 6.12
C LEU A 149 4.05 10.00 6.54
N ASP A 150 2.80 9.92 7.01
CA ASP A 150 2.01 11.10 7.39
C ASP A 150 2.41 11.62 8.78
N ARG A 151 2.71 12.92 8.91
CA ARG A 151 3.07 13.54 10.21
C ARG A 151 4.25 12.91 10.93
N VAL A 152 5.23 12.36 10.20
CA VAL A 152 6.42 11.71 10.80
C VAL A 152 7.61 12.66 10.97
N GLY A 153 7.45 13.94 10.61
CA GLY A 153 8.53 14.93 10.67
C GLY A 153 9.51 14.82 9.52
N LEU A 154 9.10 14.24 8.39
CA LEU A 154 9.95 14.02 7.21
C LEU A 154 10.57 15.34 6.71
N THR A 155 11.88 15.31 6.49
CA THR A 155 12.66 16.43 5.95
C THR A 155 13.05 16.18 4.50
N ASP A 156 13.58 17.20 3.82
CA ASP A 156 14.12 17.04 2.47
C ASP A 156 15.27 16.01 2.42
N ASP A 157 16.11 15.92 3.45
CA ASP A 157 17.21 14.93 3.50
C ASP A 157 16.67 13.50 3.59
N ASP A 158 15.52 13.30 4.24
CA ASP A 158 14.86 12.00 4.31
C ASP A 158 14.23 11.63 2.97
N VAL A 159 13.62 12.61 2.29
CA VAL A 159 13.06 12.43 0.95
C VAL A 159 14.17 12.13 -0.07
N GLU A 160 15.33 12.78 0.02
CA GLU A 160 16.50 12.47 -0.79
C GLU A 160 16.97 11.02 -0.57
N ARG A 161 17.00 10.54 0.67
CA ARG A 161 17.32 9.13 0.98
C ARG A 161 16.28 8.16 0.42
N LEU A 162 14.99 8.45 0.59
CA LEU A 162 13.90 7.67 0.00
C LEU A 162 14.03 7.61 -1.53
N ALA A 163 14.25 8.76 -2.17
CA ALA A 163 14.41 8.89 -3.61
C ALA A 163 15.66 8.16 -4.13
N ALA A 164 16.71 8.04 -3.32
CA ALA A 164 17.93 7.31 -3.64
C ALA A 164 17.88 5.81 -3.30
N SER A 165 16.84 5.34 -2.59
CA SER A 165 16.74 3.95 -2.13
C SER A 165 16.80 2.95 -3.29
N PRO A 166 17.68 1.94 -3.25
CA PRO A 166 17.73 0.90 -4.27
C PRO A 166 16.62 -0.16 -4.13
N HIS A 167 15.83 -0.10 -3.04
CA HIS A 167 14.88 -1.14 -2.67
C HIS A 167 13.42 -0.79 -2.96
N LEU A 168 13.13 0.47 -3.31
CA LEU A 168 11.78 0.99 -3.57
C LEU A 168 11.40 1.01 -5.06
N ALA A 169 12.01 0.15 -5.89
CA ALA A 169 11.75 0.12 -7.33
C ALA A 169 10.28 -0.19 -7.70
N GLU A 170 9.55 -0.87 -6.82
CA GLU A 170 8.13 -1.19 -6.96
C GLU A 170 7.19 -0.17 -6.30
N LEU A 171 7.72 0.90 -5.67
CA LEU A 171 6.88 1.88 -4.99
C LEU A 171 6.02 2.63 -6.01
N ARG A 172 4.70 2.52 -5.87
CA ARG A 172 3.69 3.14 -6.75
C ARG A 172 2.99 4.31 -6.09
N TRP A 173 2.81 4.23 -4.79
CA TRP A 173 2.01 5.18 -4.02
C TRP A 173 2.80 5.66 -2.81
N LEU A 174 2.99 6.98 -2.72
CA LEU A 174 3.69 7.61 -1.62
C LEU A 174 2.82 8.70 -1.00
N TRP A 175 2.66 8.66 0.31
CA TRP A 175 2.02 9.74 1.06
C TRP A 175 2.98 10.32 2.06
N ILE A 176 3.33 11.59 1.86
CA ILE A 176 4.25 12.35 2.72
C ILE A 176 3.59 13.62 3.23
N GLY A 177 2.26 13.62 3.34
CA GLY A 177 1.48 14.75 3.85
C GLY A 177 1.88 15.15 5.27
N ASN A 178 1.61 16.43 5.59
CA ASN A 178 1.81 17.02 6.91
C ASN A 178 3.26 16.87 7.44
N ASN A 179 4.24 17.11 6.57
CA ASN A 179 5.66 17.08 6.92
C ASN A 179 6.33 18.44 6.65
N ARG A 180 7.66 18.45 6.52
CA ARG A 180 8.48 19.65 6.30
C ARG A 180 9.16 19.62 4.93
N VAL A 181 8.55 18.96 3.96
CA VAL A 181 9.11 18.77 2.62
C VAL A 181 8.99 20.08 1.84
N THR A 182 10.11 20.55 1.32
CA THR A 182 10.20 21.75 0.51
C THR A 182 10.36 21.39 -0.96
N ARG A 183 10.58 22.42 -1.80
CA ARG A 183 10.93 22.23 -3.22
C ARG A 183 12.09 21.25 -3.37
N ARG A 184 13.08 21.27 -2.48
CA ARG A 184 14.26 20.40 -2.58
C ARG A 184 13.87 18.92 -2.52
N GLY A 185 13.05 18.50 -1.57
CA GLY A 185 12.57 17.12 -1.49
C GLY A 185 11.72 16.71 -2.70
N ALA A 186 10.84 17.60 -3.18
CA ALA A 186 10.05 17.34 -4.38
C ALA A 186 10.93 17.19 -5.65
N GLU A 187 11.98 18.01 -5.78
CA GLU A 187 12.97 17.88 -6.86
C GLU A 187 13.77 16.57 -6.76
N ALA A 188 14.08 16.10 -5.54
CA ALA A 188 14.74 14.81 -5.34
C ALA A 188 13.89 13.63 -5.85
N LEU A 189 12.57 13.65 -5.58
CA LEU A 189 11.63 12.67 -6.13
C LEU A 189 11.55 12.77 -7.66
N ALA A 190 11.46 13.99 -8.21
CA ALA A 190 11.40 14.21 -9.66
C ALA A 190 12.67 13.75 -10.40
N ALA A 191 13.84 13.89 -9.78
CA ALA A 191 15.11 13.47 -10.35
C ALA A 191 15.39 11.96 -10.21
N SER A 192 14.60 11.24 -9.40
CA SER A 192 14.89 9.84 -9.09
C SER A 192 14.66 8.92 -10.27
N ARG A 193 15.69 8.13 -10.60
CA ARG A 193 15.59 6.99 -11.53
C ARG A 193 15.39 5.65 -10.80
N ARG A 194 15.30 5.68 -9.47
CA ARG A 194 15.15 4.50 -8.62
C ARG A 194 13.69 4.18 -8.28
N LEU A 195 12.78 5.10 -8.59
CA LEU A 195 11.33 4.97 -8.37
C LEU A 195 10.56 4.91 -9.70
N PRO A 196 10.87 3.97 -10.61
CA PRO A 196 10.28 3.95 -11.96
C PRO A 196 8.77 3.67 -11.95
N ALA A 197 8.26 3.04 -10.89
CA ALA A 197 6.84 2.69 -10.75
C ALA A 197 6.01 3.77 -10.04
N LEU A 198 6.62 4.87 -9.57
CA LEU A 198 5.93 5.87 -8.76
C LEU A 198 4.86 6.58 -9.59
N GLY A 199 3.60 6.34 -9.23
CA GLY A 199 2.43 6.84 -9.93
C GLY A 199 1.60 7.84 -9.12
N TYR A 200 1.87 7.99 -7.82
CA TYR A 200 1.19 8.97 -6.98
C TYR A 200 2.07 9.45 -5.83
N VAL A 201 2.13 10.76 -5.61
CA VAL A 201 2.67 11.36 -4.40
C VAL A 201 1.71 12.41 -3.82
N GLY A 202 1.33 12.22 -2.56
CA GLY A 202 0.56 13.22 -1.79
C GLY A 202 1.45 14.13 -0.95
N PHE A 203 1.48 15.42 -1.27
CA PHE A 203 2.24 16.46 -0.56
C PHE A 203 1.42 17.33 0.40
N VAL A 204 0.11 17.07 0.54
CA VAL A 204 -0.82 17.89 1.34
C VAL A 204 -0.21 18.38 2.65
N ASN A 205 -0.34 19.66 2.95
CA ASN A 205 0.19 20.30 4.16
C ASN A 205 1.72 20.21 4.32
N ASN A 206 2.47 20.30 3.23
CA ASN A 206 3.91 20.58 3.25
C ASN A 206 4.22 22.02 2.81
N PRO A 207 5.41 22.56 3.16
CA PRO A 207 5.88 23.85 2.65
C PRO A 207 5.90 23.99 1.12
N PHE A 208 6.00 22.88 0.39
CA PHE A 208 5.91 22.85 -1.06
C PHE A 208 5.00 21.71 -1.50
N ASP A 209 3.91 22.06 -2.19
CA ASP A 209 2.95 21.12 -2.74
C ASP A 209 2.86 21.31 -4.26
N PRO A 210 3.44 20.40 -5.06
CA PRO A 210 3.35 20.45 -6.51
C PRO A 210 2.16 19.66 -7.07
N SER A 211 1.41 18.94 -6.23
CA SER A 211 0.36 18.02 -6.67
C SER A 211 -0.77 18.78 -7.39
N GLU A 212 -1.48 18.10 -8.29
CA GLU A 212 -2.67 18.66 -8.92
C GLU A 212 -3.70 19.12 -7.89
N HIS A 213 -4.14 20.38 -8.01
CA HIS A 213 -5.21 20.93 -7.21
C HIS A 213 -6.54 20.74 -7.92
N GLN A 214 -7.61 20.75 -7.14
CA GLN A 214 -8.96 20.55 -7.62
C GLN A 214 -9.88 21.61 -7.02
N GLY A 215 -10.82 22.10 -7.81
CA GLY A 215 -11.89 22.94 -7.30
C GLY A 215 -13.14 22.10 -7.06
N HIS A 216 -13.84 22.43 -5.99
CA HIS A 216 -15.04 21.73 -5.57
C HIS A 216 -16.24 22.67 -5.63
N ASP A 217 -17.34 22.18 -6.18
CA ASP A 217 -18.66 22.79 -6.04
C ASP A 217 -19.63 21.76 -5.46
N GLN A 218 -20.16 22.05 -4.26
CA GLN A 218 -21.08 21.16 -3.53
C GLN A 218 -20.60 19.71 -3.39
N GLY A 219 -19.28 19.51 -3.23
CA GLY A 219 -18.67 18.18 -3.08
C GLY A 219 -18.34 17.46 -4.38
N ILE A 220 -18.60 18.09 -5.53
CA ILE A 220 -18.25 17.58 -6.86
C ILE A 220 -16.98 18.28 -7.33
N ILE A 221 -16.02 17.50 -7.87
CA ILE A 221 -14.83 18.04 -8.52
C ILE A 221 -15.24 18.69 -9.84
N VAL A 222 -15.07 20.00 -9.98
CA VAL A 222 -15.46 20.76 -11.19
C VAL A 222 -14.29 21.09 -12.10
N ASP A 223 -13.08 21.17 -11.56
CA ASP A 223 -11.85 21.41 -12.32
C ASP A 223 -10.63 20.79 -11.64
N ARG A 224 -9.59 20.55 -12.45
CA ARG A 224 -8.26 20.11 -11.99
C ARG A 224 -7.21 20.98 -12.67
N TRP A 225 -6.23 21.45 -11.91
CA TRP A 225 -5.11 22.19 -12.48
C TRP A 225 -3.80 21.84 -11.77
N LEU A 226 -2.73 21.75 -12.56
CA LEU A 226 -1.38 21.64 -12.02
C LEU A 226 -0.95 23.04 -11.55
N PRO A 227 -0.58 23.24 -10.27
CA PRO A 227 -0.15 24.55 -9.76
C PRO A 227 1.20 24.99 -10.37
N PRO A 228 1.60 26.27 -10.23
CA PRO A 228 2.89 26.76 -10.70
C PRO A 228 4.09 25.91 -10.24
N GLU A 229 4.02 25.37 -9.03
CA GLU A 229 4.98 24.48 -8.39
C GLU A 229 5.18 23.20 -9.20
N GLY A 230 4.08 22.51 -9.54
CA GLY A 230 4.10 21.30 -10.37
C GLY A 230 4.56 21.59 -11.80
N ARG A 231 4.06 22.66 -12.42
CA ARG A 231 4.52 23.07 -13.77
C ARG A 231 6.02 23.37 -13.82
N ALA A 232 6.56 23.97 -12.76
CA ALA A 232 8.00 24.24 -12.67
C ALA A 232 8.83 22.96 -12.53
N LEU A 233 8.32 21.94 -11.84
CA LEU A 233 8.96 20.63 -11.79
C LEU A 233 8.95 19.98 -13.17
N GLU A 234 7.82 19.95 -13.86
CA GLU A 234 7.75 19.33 -15.19
C GLU A 234 8.59 20.05 -16.24
N ALA A 235 8.65 21.38 -16.18
CA ALA A 235 9.54 22.16 -17.03
C ALA A 235 11.02 21.80 -16.84
N LYS A 236 11.40 21.35 -15.64
CA LYS A 236 12.78 20.99 -15.28
C LYS A 236 13.11 19.52 -15.52
N PHE A 237 12.17 18.60 -15.23
CA PHE A 237 12.42 17.15 -15.22
C PHE A 237 11.68 16.38 -16.32
N GLY A 238 10.85 17.06 -17.12
CA GLY A 238 9.92 16.41 -18.05
C GLY A 238 8.63 15.98 -17.38
N ALA A 239 7.77 15.26 -18.10
CA ALA A 239 6.50 14.81 -17.57
C ALA A 239 6.68 13.87 -16.37
N LEU A 240 6.01 14.17 -15.25
CA LEU A 240 6.13 13.40 -14.01
C LEU A 240 4.81 12.66 -13.75
N ARG A 241 4.78 11.34 -13.98
CA ARG A 241 3.57 10.51 -13.84
C ARG A 241 2.88 10.73 -12.49
N TRP A 242 3.64 10.81 -11.41
CA TRP A 242 3.11 10.94 -10.06
C TRP A 242 2.54 12.32 -9.71
N LEU A 243 2.71 13.34 -10.57
CA LEU A 243 2.01 14.62 -10.44
C LEU A 243 0.59 14.55 -10.98
N HIS A 244 0.32 13.62 -11.91
CA HIS A 244 -0.97 13.50 -12.57
C HIS A 244 -1.76 12.37 -11.95
N THR A 245 -2.84 12.72 -11.27
CA THR A 245 -3.67 11.68 -10.65
C THR A 245 -4.54 11.06 -11.73
N GLU A 246 -4.24 9.80 -12.11
CA GLU A 246 -5.03 9.05 -13.11
C GLU A 246 -6.48 8.77 -12.65
N ALA A 247 -6.86 9.08 -11.41
CA ALA A 247 -8.20 8.87 -10.87
C ALA A 247 -9.25 9.60 -11.73
N ARG A 248 -9.94 8.83 -12.57
CA ARG A 248 -10.92 9.28 -13.57
C ARG A 248 -12.32 9.52 -13.00
N THR A 249 -12.52 9.38 -11.70
CA THR A 249 -13.83 9.52 -11.06
C THR A 249 -14.02 10.92 -10.46
N LEU A 250 -15.27 11.37 -10.42
CA LEU A 250 -15.67 12.67 -9.86
C LEU A 250 -15.64 12.71 -8.33
N LEU A 251 -15.20 11.63 -7.66
CA LEU A 251 -15.34 11.41 -6.22
C LEU A 251 -14.03 11.04 -5.51
N GLU A 252 -13.02 10.51 -6.19
CA GLU A 252 -11.78 10.07 -5.53
C GLU A 252 -10.69 11.14 -5.53
N VAL A 253 -10.27 11.53 -4.32
CA VAL A 253 -9.24 12.55 -4.05
C VAL A 253 -7.84 11.94 -3.99
N VAL A 254 -7.74 10.68 -3.57
CA VAL A 254 -6.49 9.95 -3.35
C VAL A 254 -6.68 8.55 -3.91
N PRO A 255 -5.85 8.09 -4.87
CA PRO A 255 -5.97 6.74 -5.41
C PRO A 255 -5.88 5.69 -4.30
N ASP A 256 -6.67 4.62 -4.41
CA ASP A 256 -6.57 3.48 -3.51
C ASP A 256 -5.17 2.86 -3.60
N ARG A 257 -4.43 2.95 -2.50
CA ARG A 257 -3.05 2.47 -2.42
C ARG A 257 -2.92 0.96 -2.57
N LEU A 258 -3.99 0.18 -2.33
CA LEU A 258 -4.01 -1.27 -2.56
C LEU A 258 -4.21 -1.63 -4.03
N ARG A 259 -4.76 -0.71 -4.83
CA ARG A 259 -5.20 -0.95 -6.22
C ARG A 259 -4.49 -0.08 -7.24
N MET A 260 -3.43 0.62 -6.85
CA MET A 260 -2.63 1.43 -7.77
C MET A 260 -2.10 0.59 -8.95
N PRO A 261 -2.36 1.01 -10.20
CA PRO A 261 -1.95 0.27 -11.38
C PRO A 261 -0.42 0.19 -11.49
N GLY A 262 0.06 -0.91 -12.05
CA GLY A 262 1.47 -1.10 -12.43
C GLY A 262 1.88 -0.23 -13.61
#